data_AF-A0A811LHQ8-F1
#
_entry.id   AF-A0A811LHQ8-F1
#
_cell.length_a   1.000
_cell.length_b   1.000
_cell.length_c   1.000
_cell.angle_alpha   90.00
_cell.angle_beta   90.00
_cell.angle_gamma   90.00
#
_symmetry.space_group_name_H-M   'P 1'
#
loop_
_entity.id
_entity.type
_entity.pdbx_description
1 polymer ?
#
loop_
_entity_poly.entity_id
_entity_poly.type
_entity_poly.pdbx_seq_one_letter_code
_entity_poly.pdbx_strand_id
1 'polypeptide(L)'
;MMAIKLLFQQREETKDLMASVYVDNFVLTYDSAEEALKETERIRSILAEAKFTLTQFCSNDPHVQAQLSADPSPTITQVLGTSWDVGKDELKYEITTKTHPKLTKRLAFWSHSH
;
A
#
# COMPACT_ATOMS: atom_id res chain seq x y z
N MET A 1 -13.16 6.49 10.03
CA MET A 1 -11.95 5.68 9.90
C MET A 1 -11.28 6.09 8.60
N MET A 2 -10.12 6.71 8.69
CA MET A 2 -9.39 7.25 7.53
C MET A 2 -8.18 6.39 7.29
N ALA A 3 -7.91 5.98 6.05
CA ALA A 3 -6.72 5.21 5.72
C ALA A 3 -5.76 6.05 4.89
N ILE A 4 -4.47 5.94 5.17
CA ILE A 4 -3.41 6.63 4.44
C ILE A 4 -2.41 5.60 3.92
N LYS A 5 -2.19 5.60 2.61
CA LYS A 5 -1.09 4.88 1.96
C LYS A 5 0.12 5.78 1.82
N LEU A 6 1.26 5.33 2.31
CA LEU A 6 2.57 5.99 2.15
C LEU A 6 3.53 5.08 1.37
N LEU A 7 4.25 5.65 0.41
CA LEU A 7 5.34 5.00 -0.34
C LEU A 7 6.62 5.79 -0.25
N PHE A 8 7.76 5.11 -0.09
CA PHE A 8 9.07 5.75 0.09
C PHE A 8 10.12 5.23 -0.90
N GLN A 9 11.14 6.05 -1.20
CA GLN A 9 12.27 5.67 -2.05
C GLN A 9 13.62 6.10 -1.42
N GLN A 10 14.64 5.22 -1.50
CA GLN A 10 15.97 5.39 -0.88
C GLN A 10 16.98 6.15 -1.77
N ARG A 11 18.02 6.74 -1.14
CA ARG A 11 19.28 7.15 -1.78
C ARG A 11 20.42 6.15 -1.47
N GLU A 12 21.14 5.78 -2.53
CA GLU A 12 22.08 4.69 -2.81
C GLU A 12 23.12 4.12 -1.80
N GLU A 13 23.19 4.48 -0.53
CA GLU A 13 24.41 4.22 0.28
C GLU A 13 24.43 3.01 1.24
N THR A 14 23.48 2.07 1.22
CA THR A 14 23.54 0.87 2.09
C THR A 14 23.11 -0.43 1.40
N LYS A 15 23.97 -0.99 0.55
CA LYS A 15 23.65 -2.15 -0.30
C LYS A 15 23.53 -3.50 0.42
N ASP A 16 24.24 -3.74 1.53
CA ASP A 16 24.42 -5.12 2.03
C ASP A 16 23.65 -5.46 3.32
N LEU A 17 23.13 -4.49 4.07
CA LEU A 17 22.31 -4.73 5.27
C LEU A 17 20.79 -4.59 5.01
N MET A 18 20.40 -4.12 3.82
CA MET A 18 19.03 -3.69 3.46
C MET A 18 18.22 -4.70 2.63
N ALA A 19 18.78 -5.86 2.27
CA ALA A 19 18.09 -6.85 1.45
C ALA A 19 16.83 -7.47 2.11
N SER A 20 16.57 -7.17 3.38
CA SER A 20 15.47 -7.72 4.18
C SER A 20 14.32 -6.76 4.48
N VAL A 21 14.42 -5.45 4.18
CA VAL A 21 13.33 -4.49 4.42
C VAL A 21 12.53 -4.31 3.13
N TYR A 22 11.68 -5.29 2.85
CA TYR A 22 10.78 -5.33 1.70
C TYR A 22 9.36 -4.96 2.12
N VAL A 23 9.14 -3.72 2.56
CA VAL A 23 7.78 -3.20 2.77
C VAL A 23 7.78 -1.72 2.36
N ASP A 24 7.39 -1.47 1.11
CA ASP A 24 7.30 -0.11 0.56
C ASP A 24 6.03 0.63 1.01
N ASN A 25 4.98 -0.10 1.38
CA ASN A 25 3.65 0.46 1.65
C ASN A 25 3.30 0.44 3.15
N PHE A 26 3.06 1.61 3.73
CA PHE A 26 2.35 1.72 5.01
C PHE A 26 0.89 2.06 4.77
N VAL A 27 -0.01 1.35 5.46
CA VAL A 27 -1.42 1.77 5.60
C VAL A 27 -1.72 2.00 7.05
N LEU A 28 -2.07 3.24 7.37
CA LEU A 28 -2.35 3.68 8.73
C LEU A 28 -3.79 4.16 8.81
N THR A 29 -4.45 3.87 9.92
CA THR A 29 -5.82 4.33 10.17
C THR A 29 -5.88 5.34 11.29
N TYR A 30 -6.73 6.35 11.12
CA TYR A 30 -6.91 7.42 12.10
C TYR A 30 -8.39 7.72 12.31
N ASP A 31 -8.71 8.20 13.51
CA ASP A 31 -10.06 8.59 13.91
C ASP A 31 -10.36 10.07 13.61
N SER A 32 -9.30 10.90 13.49
CA SER A 32 -9.40 12.33 13.18
C SER A 32 -8.44 12.75 12.06
N ALA A 33 -8.89 13.70 11.24
CA ALA A 33 -8.08 14.32 10.19
C ALA A 33 -6.83 15.03 10.76
N GLU A 34 -6.99 15.69 11.91
CA GLU A 34 -5.90 16.44 12.57
C GLU A 34 -4.79 15.49 13.04
N GLU A 35 -5.19 14.34 13.57
CA GLU A 35 -4.26 13.29 14.00
C GLU A 35 -3.53 12.68 12.81
N ALA A 36 -4.27 12.38 11.73
CA ALA A 36 -3.71 11.88 10.47
C ALA A 36 -2.65 12.82 9.89
N LEU A 37 -2.92 14.12 9.87
CA LEU A 37 -2.00 15.15 9.37
C LEU A 37 -0.75 15.25 10.23
N LYS A 38 -0.94 15.38 11.56
CA LYS A 38 0.15 15.46 12.53
C LYS A 38 1.07 14.25 12.44
N GLU A 39 0.50 13.06 12.37
CA GLU A 39 1.26 11.82 12.33
C GLU A 39 1.96 11.64 10.98
N THR A 40 1.35 12.07 9.87
CA THR A 40 2.01 12.05 8.56
C THR A 40 3.27 12.93 8.54
N GLU A 41 3.21 14.14 9.12
CA GLU A 41 4.38 15.02 9.23
C GLU A 41 5.47 14.42 10.14
N ARG A 42 5.06 13.73 11.23
CA ARG A 42 6.00 12.99 12.08
C ARG A 42 6.72 11.89 11.31
N ILE A 43 5.97 11.10 10.53
CA ILE A 43 6.49 10.01 9.70
C ILE A 43 7.45 10.56 8.63
N ARG A 44 7.07 11.65 7.97
CA ARG A 44 7.92 12.33 6.99
C ARG A 44 9.26 12.75 7.58
N SER A 45 9.25 13.28 8.80
CA SER A 45 10.45 13.68 9.53
C SER A 45 11.36 12.50 9.84
N ILE A 46 10.80 11.41 10.36
CA ILE A 46 11.55 10.17 10.67
C ILE A 46 12.22 9.59 9.41
N LEU A 47 11.49 9.60 8.31
CA LEU A 47 12.00 9.04 7.06
C LEU A 47 13.07 9.92 6.44
N ALA A 48 12.94 11.25 6.55
CA ALA A 48 14.01 12.17 6.18
C ALA A 48 15.30 11.96 7.01
N GLU A 49 15.18 11.74 8.33
CA GLU A 49 16.32 11.39 9.19
C GLU A 49 16.99 10.09 8.74
N ALA A 50 16.18 9.08 8.37
CA ALA A 50 16.64 7.80 7.85
C ALA A 50 17.10 7.84 6.37
N LYS A 51 17.14 9.03 5.73
CA LYS A 51 17.51 9.23 4.30
C LYS A 51 16.54 8.59 3.30
N PHE A 52 15.29 8.39 3.69
CA PHE A 52 14.19 8.00 2.82
C PHE A 52 13.36 9.22 2.40
N THR A 53 12.79 9.17 1.20
CA THR A 53 11.85 10.19 0.72
C THR A 53 10.46 9.61 0.59
N LEU A 54 9.43 10.25 1.16
CA LEU A 54 8.03 9.93 0.89
C LEU A 54 7.70 10.37 -0.54
N THR A 55 7.39 9.42 -1.41
CA THR A 55 7.16 9.67 -2.85
C THR A 55 5.70 9.61 -3.23
N GLN A 56 4.88 8.80 -2.55
CA GLN A 56 3.44 8.76 -2.83
C GLN A 56 2.62 8.81 -1.55
N PHE A 57 1.53 9.57 -1.64
CA PHE A 57 0.54 9.76 -0.60
C PHE A 57 -0.86 9.50 -1.18
N CYS A 58 -1.70 8.79 -0.44
CA CYS A 58 -3.10 8.61 -0.82
C CYS A 58 -3.97 8.42 0.43
N SER A 59 -5.04 9.21 0.54
CA SER A 59 -6.04 9.10 1.60
C SER A 59 -7.45 8.97 1.05
N ASN A 60 -8.32 8.26 1.78
CA ASN A 60 -9.76 8.19 1.52
C ASN A 60 -10.51 9.45 1.98
N ASP A 61 -9.87 10.31 2.78
CA ASP A 61 -10.46 11.57 3.20
C ASP A 61 -10.00 12.74 2.31
N PRO A 62 -10.94 13.48 1.69
CA PRO A 62 -10.59 14.58 0.80
C PRO A 62 -9.86 15.74 1.48
N HIS A 63 -10.13 16.02 2.75
CA HIS A 63 -9.51 17.11 3.50
C HIS A 63 -8.04 16.80 3.81
N VAL A 64 -7.75 15.56 4.21
CA VAL A 64 -6.39 15.08 4.45
C VAL A 64 -5.62 14.96 3.13
N GLN A 65 -6.25 14.43 2.07
CA GLN A 65 -5.63 14.34 0.74
C GLN A 65 -5.22 15.72 0.22
N ALA A 66 -6.10 16.72 0.30
CA ALA A 66 -5.82 18.07 -0.22
C ALA A 66 -4.69 18.79 0.52
N GLN A 67 -4.45 18.46 1.78
CA GLN A 67 -3.36 19.04 2.56
C GLN A 67 -2.01 18.36 2.32
N LEU A 68 -2.01 17.07 2.02
CA LEU A 68 -0.79 16.26 1.92
C LEU A 68 -0.33 16.03 0.48
N SER A 69 -1.22 16.21 -0.49
CA SER A 69 -0.94 16.08 -1.93
C SER A 69 -1.68 17.16 -2.72
N ALA A 70 -1.00 17.75 -3.69
CA ALA A 70 -1.64 18.65 -4.67
C ALA A 70 -2.53 17.86 -5.65
N ASP A 71 -2.21 16.60 -5.88
CA ASP A 71 -2.97 15.72 -6.76
C ASP A 71 -4.13 15.05 -6.02
N PRO A 72 -5.30 14.91 -6.67
CA PRO A 72 -6.44 14.21 -6.10
C PRO A 72 -6.11 12.73 -5.87
N SER A 73 -6.74 12.11 -4.85
CA SER A 73 -6.53 10.70 -4.58
C SER A 73 -6.95 9.85 -5.78
N PRO A 74 -6.16 8.87 -6.21
CA PRO A 74 -6.60 7.93 -7.24
C PRO A 74 -7.84 7.16 -6.74
N THR A 75 -8.76 6.83 -7.66
CA THR A 75 -9.94 6.03 -7.31
C THR A 75 -9.58 4.63 -6.83
N ILE A 76 -8.53 4.04 -7.43
CA ILE A 76 -8.02 2.71 -7.07
C ILE A 76 -6.50 2.79 -6.92
N THR A 77 -5.96 2.22 -5.84
CA THR A 77 -4.52 2.14 -5.60
C THR A 77 -4.10 0.74 -5.16
N GLN A 78 -2.87 0.32 -5.46
CA GLN A 78 -2.34 -0.98 -5.03
C GLN A 78 -1.73 -0.88 -3.63
N VAL A 79 -2.24 -1.64 -2.68
CA VAL A 79 -1.70 -1.76 -1.31
C VAL A 79 -1.36 -3.22 -1.06
N LEU A 80 -0.08 -3.51 -0.77
CA LEU A 80 0.39 -4.85 -0.39
C LEU A 80 -0.05 -5.96 -1.38
N GLY A 81 -0.07 -5.65 -2.68
CA GLY A 81 -0.50 -6.59 -3.73
C GLY A 81 -2.03 -6.75 -3.88
N THR A 82 -2.82 -5.94 -3.17
CA THR A 82 -4.28 -5.88 -3.29
C THR A 82 -4.74 -4.52 -3.82
N SER A 83 -5.87 -4.48 -4.52
CA SER A 83 -6.44 -3.21 -4.98
C SER A 83 -7.28 -2.60 -3.86
N TRP A 84 -7.11 -1.32 -3.59
CA TRP A 84 -7.94 -0.58 -2.64
C TRP A 84 -8.69 0.52 -3.39
N ASP A 85 -10.03 0.51 -3.28
CA ASP A 85 -10.91 1.60 -3.71
C ASP A 85 -10.93 2.67 -2.63
N VAL A 86 -10.21 3.74 -2.91
CA VAL A 86 -9.95 4.81 -1.93
C VAL A 86 -11.22 5.60 -1.65
N GLY A 87 -12.09 5.79 -2.64
CA GLY A 87 -13.31 6.58 -2.48
C GLY A 87 -14.40 5.87 -1.69
N LYS A 88 -14.41 4.53 -1.72
CA LYS A 88 -15.37 3.70 -0.98
C LYS A 88 -14.81 3.08 0.29
N ASP A 89 -13.50 3.19 0.49
CA ASP A 89 -12.76 2.48 1.53
C ASP A 89 -12.97 0.95 1.48
N GLU A 90 -12.85 0.38 0.27
CA GLU A 90 -13.11 -1.05 0.02
C GLU A 90 -11.89 -1.74 -0.60
N LEU A 91 -11.50 -2.90 -0.06
CA LEU A 91 -10.52 -3.77 -0.72
C LEU A 91 -11.17 -4.52 -1.88
N LYS A 92 -10.60 -4.37 -3.08
CA LYS A 92 -10.98 -5.06 -4.30
C LYS A 92 -10.02 -6.21 -4.58
N TYR A 93 -10.58 -7.41 -4.68
CA TYR A 93 -9.89 -8.61 -5.13
C TYR A 93 -10.60 -9.18 -6.36
N GLU A 94 -9.84 -9.56 -7.37
CA GLU A 94 -10.34 -10.28 -8.53
C GLU A 94 -9.87 -11.74 -8.43
N ILE A 95 -10.80 -12.65 -8.17
CA ILE A 95 -10.50 -14.09 -8.12
C ILE A 95 -10.92 -14.70 -9.45
N THR A 96 -9.94 -14.97 -10.30
CA THR A 96 -10.17 -15.71 -11.55
C THR A 96 -10.23 -17.21 -11.23
N THR A 97 -11.44 -17.73 -10.95
CA THR A 97 -11.63 -19.17 -10.82
C THR A 97 -11.61 -19.82 -12.21
N LYS A 98 -10.55 -20.55 -12.54
CA LYS A 98 -10.54 -21.44 -13.71
C LYS A 98 -11.34 -22.70 -13.37
N THR A 99 -12.59 -22.77 -13.82
CA THR A 99 -13.37 -24.00 -13.75
C THR A 99 -12.78 -24.99 -14.75
N HIS A 100 -12.08 -26.01 -14.25
CA HIS A 100 -11.61 -27.11 -15.09
C HIS A 100 -12.74 -28.14 -15.23
N PRO A 101 -13.42 -28.25 -16.40
CA PRO A 101 -14.58 -29.14 -16.57
C PRO A 101 -14.23 -30.63 -16.48
N LYS A 102 -12.93 -30.98 -16.57
CA LYS A 102 -12.42 -32.34 -16.35
C LYS A 102 -11.17 -32.30 -15.49
N LEU A 103 -11.30 -32.76 -14.25
CA LEU A 103 -10.18 -33.02 -13.36
C LEU A 103 -9.45 -34.27 -13.88
N THR A 104 -8.29 -34.07 -14.52
CA THR A 104 -7.47 -35.20 -14.99
C THR A 104 -6.41 -35.53 -13.95
N LYS A 105 -5.95 -36.80 -13.88
CA LYS A 105 -4.85 -37.22 -12.99
C LYS A 105 -3.61 -36.33 -13.12
N ARG A 106 -3.35 -35.80 -14.33
CA ARG A 106 -2.26 -34.84 -14.58
C ARG A 106 -2.46 -33.54 -13.80
N LEU A 107 -3.68 -32.99 -13.76
CA LEU A 107 -4.00 -31.76 -13.01
C LEU A 107 -3.91 -31.93 -11.49
N ALA A 108 -4.28 -33.09 -10.94
CA ALA A 108 -4.19 -33.37 -9.51
C ALA A 108 -2.74 -33.61 -9.01
N PHE A 109 -1.86 -34.16 -9.85
CA PHE A 109 -0.46 -34.40 -9.49
C PHE A 109 0.33 -33.10 -9.30
N TRP A 110 0.04 -32.07 -10.09
CA TRP A 110 0.58 -30.72 -9.89
C TRP A 110 -0.04 -30.01 -8.66
N SER A 111 -1.22 -30.42 -8.20
CA SER A 111 -1.91 -29.79 -7.07
C SER A 111 -1.53 -30.36 -5.69
N HIS A 112 -0.73 -31.42 -5.62
CA HIS A 112 -0.27 -32.07 -4.38
C HIS A 112 1.26 -32.03 -4.21
N SER A 113 1.98 -31.40 -5.14
CA SER A 113 3.43 -31.25 -5.09
C SER A 113 3.88 -29.87 -4.59
N HIS A 114 2.99 -29.07 -4.01
CA HIS A 114 3.28 -27.86 -3.23
C HIS A 114 2.38 -27.85 -1.99
#